data_AF-A0A521S2H7-F1
#
_entry.id   AF-A0A521S2H7-F1
#
_cell.length_a   1.000
_cell.length_b   1.000
_cell.length_c   1.000
_cell.angle_alpha   90.00
_cell.angle_beta   90.00
_cell.angle_gamma   90.00
#
_symmetry.space_group_name_H-M   'P 1'
#
loop_
_entity.id
_entity.type
_entity.pdbx_description
1 polymer ?
#
loop_
_entity_poly.entity_id
_entity_poly.type
_entity_poly.pdbx_seq_one_letter_code
_entity_poly.pdbx_strand_id
1 'polypeptide(L)' 'MTTTKAHRDAPLPDTREALLVLHREARRRRDAAPLLSHERAEASEEIARIEVQIARVERAMDPPLG' A
#
# COMPACT_ATOMS: atom_id res chain seq x y z
N MET A 1 11.86 2.63 -19.17
CA MET A 1 11.23 2.00 -18.00
C MET A 1 11.69 2.76 -16.78
N THR A 2 10.90 3.72 -16.28
CA THR A 2 11.35 4.67 -15.23
C THR A 2 10.27 4.96 -14.19
N THR A 3 9.19 4.17 -14.14
CA THR A 3 7.99 4.51 -13.35
C THR A 3 8.02 4.01 -11.90
N THR A 4 8.94 3.11 -11.52
CA THR A 4 8.85 2.39 -10.24
C THR A 4 9.19 3.25 -9.02
N LYS A 5 10.17 4.16 -9.12
CA LYS A 5 10.55 5.01 -7.98
C LYS A 5 9.53 6.12 -7.71
N ALA A 6 9.06 6.80 -8.75
CA ALA A 6 8.17 7.97 -8.61
C ALA A 6 6.83 7.61 -7.94
N HIS A 7 6.35 6.38 -8.11
CA HIS A 7 5.13 5.92 -7.45
C HIS A 7 5.32 5.64 -5.96
N ARG A 8 6.56 5.35 -5.53
CA ARG A 8 6.90 5.10 -4.13
C ARG A 8 6.85 6.39 -3.31
N ASP A 9 7.26 7.52 -3.87
CA ASP A 9 7.30 8.80 -3.15
C ASP A 9 5.98 9.59 -3.24
N ALA A 10 5.01 9.09 -4.01
CA ALA A 10 3.69 9.72 -4.10
C ALA A 10 2.94 9.63 -2.76
N PRO A 11 2.29 10.72 -2.31
CA PRO A 11 1.48 10.69 -1.09
C PRO A 11 0.33 9.69 -1.26
N LEU A 12 0.07 8.93 -0.19
CA LEU A 12 -1.05 8.00 -0.15
C LEU A 12 -2.37 8.76 0.09
N PRO A 13 -3.50 8.24 -0.42
CA PRO A 13 -4.82 8.75 -0.08
C PRO A 13 -5.10 8.73 1.42
N ASP A 14 -6.01 9.59 1.84
CA ASP A 14 -6.46 9.75 3.23
C ASP A 14 -7.82 9.09 3.51
N THR A 15 -8.47 8.51 2.49
CA THR A 15 -9.71 7.75 2.67
C THR A 15 -9.48 6.25 2.66
N ARG A 16 -10.20 5.55 3.55
CA ARG A 16 -10.12 4.10 3.68
C ARG A 16 -10.44 3.37 2.38
N GLU A 17 -11.46 3.81 1.66
CA GLU A 17 -11.92 3.19 0.42
C GLU A 17 -10.87 3.28 -0.69
N ALA A 18 -10.26 4.45 -0.89
CA ALA A 18 -9.20 4.63 -1.87
C ALA A 18 -7.97 3.78 -1.53
N LEU A 19 -7.61 3.70 -0.24
CA LEU A 19 -6.50 2.86 0.22
C LEU A 19 -6.76 1.37 -0.06
N LEU A 20 -7.99 0.88 0.13
CA LEU A 20 -8.34 -0.52 -0.16
C LEU A 20 -8.27 -0.85 -1.65
N VAL A 21 -8.59 0.11 -2.52
CA VAL A 21 -8.42 -0.05 -3.98
C VAL A 21 -6.93 -0.19 -4.32
N LEU A 22 -6.08 0.71 -3.82
CA LEU A 22 -4.63 0.64 -4.03
C LEU A 22 -4.04 -0.66 -3.48
N HIS A 23 -4.47 -1.05 -2.28
CA HIS A 23 -4.04 -2.29 -1.64
C HIS A 23 -4.33 -3.52 -2.50
N ARG A 24 -5.54 -3.59 -3.09
CA ARG A 24 -5.94 -4.69 -3.96
C ARG A 24 -5.06 -4.77 -5.20
N GLU A 25 -4.76 -3.64 -5.82
CA GLU A 25 -3.90 -3.60 -7.01
C GLU A 25 -2.44 -3.94 -6.68
N ALA A 26 -1.90 -3.46 -5.55
CA ALA A 26 -0.57 -3.83 -5.08
C ALA A 26 -0.45 -5.34 -4.81
N ARG A 27 -1.47 -5.95 -4.17
CA ARG A 27 -1.53 -7.42 -4.02
C ARG A 27 -1.55 -8.14 -5.37
N ARG A 28 -2.38 -7.68 -6.31
CA ARG A 28 -2.43 -8.26 -7.66
C ARG A 28 -1.06 -8.24 -8.34
N ARG A 29 -0.33 -7.11 -8.25
CA ARG A 29 1.04 -6.99 -8.78
C ARG A 29 2.01 -7.93 -8.09
N ARG A 30 1.99 -8.01 -6.75
CA ARG A 30 2.83 -8.93 -5.98
C ARG A 30 2.58 -10.38 -6.38
N ASP A 31 1.32 -10.78 -6.48
CA ASP A 31 0.92 -12.17 -6.71
C ASP A 31 1.21 -12.62 -8.15
N ALA A 32 1.23 -11.69 -9.10
CA ALA A 32 1.65 -11.95 -10.48
C ALA A 32 3.19 -11.97 -10.67
N ALA A 33 3.95 -11.43 -9.71
CA ALA A 33 5.41 -11.35 -9.82
C ALA A 33 6.10 -12.67 -9.44
N PRO A 34 7.21 -13.05 -10.11
CA PRO A 34 7.98 -14.24 -9.75
C PRO A 34 8.43 -14.22 -8.29
N LEU A 35 8.53 -15.41 -7.69
CA LEU A 35 9.03 -15.53 -6.33
C LEU A 35 10.46 -14.97 -6.23
N LEU A 36 10.74 -14.30 -5.11
CA LEU A 36 12.03 -13.67 -4.80
C LEU A 36 12.49 -12.58 -5.79
N SER A 37 11.61 -12.14 -6.69
CA SER A 37 11.90 -11.04 -7.62
C SER A 37 11.89 -9.69 -6.93
N HIS A 38 12.59 -8.72 -7.53
CA HIS A 38 12.60 -7.34 -7.07
C HIS A 38 11.20 -6.73 -7.13
N GLU A 39 10.45 -7.00 -8.18
CA GLU A 39 9.08 -6.52 -8.38
C GLU A 39 8.16 -7.03 -7.26
N ARG A 40 8.34 -8.29 -6.82
CA ARG A 40 7.60 -8.84 -5.68
C ARG A 40 7.98 -8.15 -4.38
N ALA A 41 9.26 -7.86 -4.16
CA ALA A 41 9.72 -7.11 -2.99
C ALA A 41 9.13 -5.70 -2.98
N GLU A 42 9.19 -4.98 -4.09
CA GLU A 42 8.63 -3.63 -4.24
C GLU A 42 7.11 -3.60 -3.97
N ALA A 43 6.37 -4.52 -4.56
CA ALA A 43 4.92 -4.62 -4.32
C ALA A 43 4.61 -4.97 -2.86
N SER A 44 5.46 -5.76 -2.20
CA SER A 44 5.30 -6.10 -0.77
C SER A 44 5.56 -4.89 0.14
N GLU A 45 6.59 -4.10 -0.16
CA GLU A 45 6.85 -2.84 0.55
C GLU A 45 5.72 -1.82 0.34
N GLU A 46 5.16 -1.76 -0.88
CA GLU A 46 4.01 -0.90 -1.16
C GLU A 46 2.77 -1.32 -0.36
N ILE A 47 2.47 -2.61 -0.29
CA ILE A 47 1.38 -3.17 0.55
C ILE A 47 1.56 -2.71 2.00
N ALA A 48 2.76 -2.90 2.58
CA ALA A 48 3.04 -2.54 3.97
C ALA A 48 2.79 -1.05 4.25
N ARG A 49 3.20 -0.16 3.33
CA ARG A 49 2.95 1.29 3.47
C ARG A 49 1.46 1.62 3.43
N ILE A 50 0.70 0.96 2.54
CA ILE A 50 -0.75 1.15 2.45
C ILE A 50 -1.44 0.66 3.73
N GLU A 51 -1.04 -0.49 4.28
CA GLU A 51 -1.61 -1.05 5.52
C GLU A 51 -1.38 -0.14 6.73
N VAL A 52 -0.19 0.46 6.86
CA VAL A 52 0.09 1.46 7.89
C VAL A 52 -0.85 2.66 7.76
N GLN A 53 -1.08 3.15 6.53
CA GLN A 53 -1.97 4.28 6.31
C GLN A 53 -3.45 3.93 6.57
N ILE A 54 -3.89 2.72 6.20
CA ILE A 54 -5.23 2.22 6.55
C ILE A 54 -5.40 2.22 8.08
N ALA A 55 -4.44 1.65 8.81
CA ALA A 55 -4.50 1.60 10.27
C ALA A 55 -4.55 3.01 10.91
N ARG A 56 -3.85 3.99 10.31
CA ARG A 56 -3.93 5.40 10.76
C ARG A 56 -5.32 5.99 10.54
N VAL A 57 -5.89 5.80 9.35
CA VAL A 57 -7.25 6.29 9.02
C VAL A 57 -8.28 5.62 9.93
N GLU A 58 -8.21 4.31 10.10
CA GLU A 58 -9.13 3.55 10.96
C GLU A 58 -9.03 3.99 12.42
N ARG A 59 -7.82 4.22 12.95
CA ARG A 59 -7.63 4.75 14.32
C ARG A 59 -8.21 6.16 14.50
N ALA A 60 -8.16 7.00 13.47
CA ALA A 60 -8.76 8.33 13.53
C ALA A 60 -10.29 8.27 13.54
N MET A 61 -10.89 7.22 12.98
CA MET A 61 -12.34 6.99 12.99
C MET A 61 -12.84 6.43 14.33
N ASP A 62 -12.06 5.53 14.95
CA ASP A 62 -12.38 4.92 16.25
C ASP A 62 -11.15 5.00 17.19
N PRO A 63 -10.96 6.14 17.87
CA PRO A 63 -9.79 6.35 18.73
C PRO A 63 -9.89 5.50 20.01
N PRO A 64 -8.78 4.93 20.49
CA PRO A 64 -8.79 4.17 21.74
C PRO A 64 -9.24 5.07 22.90
N LEU A 65 -10.09 4.52 23.78
CA LEU A 65 -10.47 5.15 25.04
C LEU A 65 -9.19 5.30 25.88
N GLY A 66 -8.74 6.54 26.07
CA GLY A 66 -7.49 6.87 26.77
C GLY A 66 -7.48 6.52 28.25
#